data_AF-A0A428S0B3-F1
#
_entry.id   AF-A0A428S0B3-F1
#
_cell.length_a   1.000
_cell.length_b   1.000
_cell.length_c   1.000
_cell.angle_alpha   90.00
_cell.angle_beta   90.00
_cell.angle_gamma   90.00
#
_symmetry.space_group_name_H-M   'P 1'
#
loop_
_entity.id
_entity.type
_entity.pdbx_description
1 polymer ?
#
loop_
_entity_poly.entity_id
_entity_poly.type
_entity_poly.pdbx_seq_one_letter_code
_entity_poly.pdbx_strand_id
1 'polypeptide(L)'
;MSRWHKSSCHSPRVSIEDGLLQCQSCDSSPNIQKLVSEQASLSPPWSVPPDESFGEMNLSWPGSVLYSPQIRDTTRTDAGEAKGAKDLGRQHEPPHIYNRRLENNEFRLIYLPAVDDESRPIHASIEAYQVDDCPEYETVSYCWGGENGDTTLCKPVFLGDYWDILLQTQNCWSMLHYLRPRIGVRVVWVDAICINQTDHQERESQVAIMGSIYQRCLRTVVYLGQDVVARHGNNNSNRAYPARRDLNTESASAVDLHHLLKMRYFQRVWVIQELVLSPMVVIPVNGVELIARRRGTASRDEVAWHESDAPWMRYLCAERSDTSLKGILEETQNSQSTDPRDKVFGLLGVLSGSTGFRPDYLLSERHIYVGTIAYMLLNESHSYLLIEAAGHQASPEVPSWLPDGNLSSLGALFQILSNFRSRLDSGREAVAGVNFWVEMLELNPDWEMLLLAHNGENQDYRHSHDQLVGSINPTTSALTLRLS
;
A
#
# COMPACT_ATOMS: atom_id res chain seq x y z
N MET A 1 13.38 -20.63 3.92
CA MET A 1 14.37 -20.75 2.81
C MET A 1 15.30 -21.88 3.13
N SER A 2 15.62 -22.73 2.15
CA SER A 2 16.37 -23.96 2.46
C SER A 2 17.34 -24.33 1.34
N ARG A 3 18.61 -24.47 1.71
CA ARG A 3 19.65 -25.09 0.88
C ARG A 3 19.61 -26.61 1.08
N TRP A 4 19.60 -27.36 0.00
CA TRP A 4 19.49 -28.83 0.02
C TRP A 4 20.79 -29.55 -0.36
N HIS A 5 21.82 -28.79 -0.75
CA HIS A 5 23.15 -29.30 -1.02
C HIS A 5 23.94 -29.61 0.26
N LYS A 6 24.88 -30.54 0.19
CA LYS A 6 25.87 -30.76 1.25
C LYS A 6 26.74 -29.51 1.42
N SER A 7 27.22 -29.23 2.63
CA SER A 7 28.09 -28.08 2.92
C SER A 7 29.40 -28.08 2.12
N SER A 8 29.86 -29.25 1.66
CA SER A 8 31.03 -29.41 0.78
C SER A 8 30.76 -29.10 -0.70
N CYS A 9 29.51 -28.84 -1.09
CA CYS A 9 29.14 -28.58 -2.47
C CYS A 9 29.33 -27.10 -2.80
N HIS A 10 30.44 -26.73 -3.44
CA HIS A 10 30.75 -25.33 -3.77
C HIS A 10 30.38 -24.92 -5.21
N SER A 11 30.09 -25.88 -6.09
CA SER A 11 29.71 -25.62 -7.48
C SER A 11 28.66 -26.64 -7.92
N PRO A 12 27.41 -26.49 -7.44
CA PRO A 12 26.36 -27.45 -7.69
C PRO A 12 26.05 -27.56 -9.19
N ARG A 13 25.94 -28.80 -9.68
CA ARG A 13 25.44 -29.12 -11.02
C ARG A 13 24.13 -29.85 -10.88
N VAL A 14 23.02 -29.15 -11.07
CA VAL A 14 21.67 -29.71 -10.90
C VAL A 14 21.18 -30.29 -12.22
N SER A 15 20.78 -31.56 -12.21
CA SER A 15 20.06 -32.21 -13.30
C SER A 15 18.62 -32.50 -12.89
N ILE A 16 17.75 -32.65 -13.90
CA ILE A 16 16.35 -33.04 -13.73
C ILE A 16 16.19 -34.38 -14.44
N GLU A 17 15.94 -35.45 -13.69
CA GLU A 17 15.71 -36.80 -14.21
C GLU A 17 14.35 -37.27 -13.71
N ASP A 18 13.45 -37.65 -14.63
CA ASP A 18 12.06 -38.06 -14.32
C ASP A 18 11.29 -37.08 -13.40
N GLY A 19 11.57 -35.79 -13.53
CA GLY A 19 10.95 -34.72 -12.72
C GLY A 19 11.57 -34.54 -11.32
N LEU A 20 12.59 -35.33 -10.97
CA LEU A 20 13.33 -35.21 -9.72
C LEU A 20 14.62 -34.40 -9.92
N LEU A 21 14.85 -33.45 -9.02
CA LEU A 21 16.10 -32.67 -9.01
C LEU A 21 17.19 -33.44 -8.27
N GLN A 22 18.37 -33.53 -8.86
CA GLN A 22 19.54 -34.12 -8.23
C GLN A 22 20.78 -33.25 -8.46
N CYS A 23 21.62 -33.11 -7.43
CA CYS A 23 22.92 -32.46 -7.58
C CYS A 23 23.97 -33.50 -7.95
N GLN A 24 24.53 -33.42 -9.15
CA GLN A 24 25.60 -34.29 -9.64
C GLN A 24 26.93 -34.08 -8.91
N SER A 25 27.07 -32.99 -8.16
CA SER A 25 28.30 -32.65 -7.43
C SER A 25 28.32 -33.20 -6.00
N CYS A 26 27.14 -33.47 -5.41
CA CYS A 26 27.06 -33.90 -4.02
C CYS A 26 26.02 -35.01 -3.76
N ASP A 27 25.36 -35.51 -4.79
CA ASP A 27 24.33 -36.56 -4.77
C ASP A 27 23.14 -36.26 -3.85
N SER A 28 22.91 -34.99 -3.53
CA SER A 28 21.72 -34.57 -2.78
C SER A 28 20.51 -34.50 -3.70
N SER A 29 19.32 -34.48 -3.10
CA SER A 29 18.04 -34.12 -3.73
C SER A 29 17.18 -33.33 -2.73
N PRO A 30 16.35 -32.37 -3.20
CA PRO A 30 15.52 -31.56 -2.32
C PRO A 30 14.30 -32.34 -1.82
N ASN A 31 14.00 -32.23 -0.52
CA ASN A 31 12.78 -32.82 0.06
C ASN A 31 11.72 -31.71 0.27
N ILE A 32 10.94 -31.43 -0.78
CA ILE A 32 9.95 -30.35 -0.76
C ILE A 32 8.83 -30.63 0.25
N GLN A 33 8.37 -31.89 0.36
CA GLN A 33 7.29 -32.26 1.29
C GLN A 33 7.67 -31.99 2.75
N LYS A 34 8.91 -32.36 3.13
CA LYS A 34 9.45 -32.05 4.45
C LYS A 34 9.49 -30.54 4.68
N LEU A 35 10.01 -29.76 3.73
CA LEU A 35 10.07 -28.31 3.85
C LEU A 35 8.69 -27.65 4.01
N VAL A 36 7.69 -28.11 3.26
CA VAL A 36 6.30 -27.62 3.39
C VAL A 36 5.75 -27.95 4.77
N SER A 37 5.99 -29.14 5.30
CA SER A 37 5.55 -29.53 6.65
C SER A 37 6.23 -28.72 7.76
N GLU A 38 7.52 -28.39 7.60
CA GLU A 38 8.28 -27.56 8.54
C GLU A 38 7.83 -26.10 8.49
N GLN A 39 7.49 -25.57 7.30
CA GLN A 39 7.01 -24.20 7.14
C GLN A 39 5.61 -24.01 7.74
N ALA A 40 4.74 -25.02 7.64
CA ALA A 40 3.36 -24.96 8.16
C ALA A 40 3.27 -24.86 9.69
N SER A 41 4.34 -25.20 10.42
CA SER A 41 4.38 -25.11 11.89
C SER A 41 4.88 -23.77 12.41
N LEU A 42 5.34 -22.87 11.55
CA LEU A 42 5.81 -21.55 11.93
C LEU A 42 4.60 -20.62 12.11
N SER A 43 4.50 -19.98 13.28
CA SER A 43 3.49 -18.94 13.51
C SER A 43 3.73 -17.73 12.60
N PRO A 44 2.67 -16.99 12.24
CA PRO A 44 2.82 -15.70 11.59
C PRO A 44 3.73 -14.85 12.46
N PRO A 45 4.79 -14.23 11.91
CA PRO A 45 5.83 -13.72 12.78
C PRO A 45 5.46 -12.37 13.42
N TRP A 46 4.27 -11.81 13.14
CA TRP A 46 3.94 -10.42 13.45
C TRP A 46 2.52 -10.27 14.00
N SER A 47 2.37 -9.36 14.98
CA SER A 47 1.11 -8.83 15.48
C SER A 47 1.15 -7.31 15.45
N VAL A 48 -0.02 -6.67 15.28
CA VAL A 48 -0.13 -5.21 15.40
C VAL A 48 0.23 -4.79 16.84
N PRO A 49 1.07 -3.75 17.04
CA PRO A 49 1.35 -3.24 18.38
C PRO A 49 0.05 -2.87 19.11
N PRO A 50 -0.07 -3.18 20.41
CA PRO A 50 -1.27 -2.82 21.17
C PRO A 50 -1.42 -1.30 21.27
N ASP A 51 -2.66 -0.84 21.39
CA ASP A 51 -2.94 0.59 21.58
C ASP A 51 -2.50 1.08 22.95
N GLU A 52 -1.86 2.25 22.97
CA GLU A 52 -1.66 3.05 24.18
C GLU A 52 -2.97 3.74 24.60
N SER A 53 -3.11 4.02 25.89
CA SER A 53 -4.22 4.82 26.41
C SER A 53 -4.10 6.26 25.92
N PHE A 54 -5.25 6.89 25.65
CA PHE A 54 -5.29 8.32 25.37
C PHE A 54 -4.73 9.11 26.57
N GLY A 55 -3.92 10.15 26.30
CA GLY A 55 -3.14 10.89 27.29
C GLY A 55 -1.72 10.36 27.51
N GLU A 56 -1.46 9.08 27.23
CA GLU A 56 -0.12 8.45 27.33
C GLU A 56 0.59 8.34 25.97
N MET A 57 -0.16 8.47 24.88
CA MET A 57 0.33 8.40 23.50
C MET A 57 1.39 9.46 23.22
N ASN A 58 2.60 9.03 22.87
CA ASN A 58 3.67 9.91 22.43
C ASN A 58 3.58 10.14 20.91
N LEU A 59 2.57 10.91 20.48
CA LEU A 59 2.29 11.16 19.06
C LEU A 59 3.52 11.73 18.34
N SER A 60 3.86 11.11 17.22
CA SER A 60 5.09 11.37 16.46
C SER A 60 4.90 11.26 14.94
N TRP A 61 3.71 10.83 14.50
CA TRP A 61 3.42 10.52 13.10
C TRP A 61 2.07 11.13 12.68
N PRO A 62 1.96 11.75 11.49
CA PRO A 62 3.04 11.93 10.52
C PRO A 62 3.98 13.07 10.94
N GLY A 63 5.25 13.00 10.51
CA GLY A 63 6.25 14.02 10.89
C GLY A 63 5.97 15.43 10.34
N SER A 64 4.96 15.57 9.47
CA SER A 64 4.44 16.84 8.96
C SER A 64 3.52 17.58 9.93
N VAL A 65 3.09 16.93 11.01
CA VAL A 65 2.28 17.51 12.09
C VAL A 65 3.18 17.85 13.27
N LEU A 66 3.00 19.04 13.84
CA LEU A 66 3.74 19.48 15.01
C LEU A 66 3.10 18.90 16.28
N TYR A 67 3.80 17.97 16.92
CA TYR A 67 3.43 17.42 18.23
C TYR A 67 4.21 18.14 19.34
N SER A 68 3.54 18.43 20.46
CA SER A 68 4.23 18.94 21.64
C SER A 68 4.97 17.79 22.32
N PRO A 69 6.31 17.83 22.47
CA PRO A 69 7.02 16.78 23.17
C PRO A 69 6.59 16.79 24.63
N GLN A 70 6.00 15.69 25.11
CA GLN A 70 5.90 15.49 26.54
C GLN A 70 7.31 15.23 27.07
N ILE A 71 7.80 16.13 27.92
CA ILE A 71 9.02 15.89 28.70
C ILE A 71 8.71 14.74 29.65
N ARG A 72 9.04 13.50 29.26
CA ARG A 72 9.20 12.42 30.23
C ARG A 72 10.57 12.59 30.85
N ASP A 73 10.60 12.70 32.17
CA ASP A 73 11.82 12.73 32.97
C ASP A 73 12.61 11.45 32.69
N THR A 74 13.68 11.55 31.91
CA THR A 74 14.51 10.41 31.52
C THR A 74 15.47 10.07 32.66
N THR A 75 14.94 9.51 33.76
CA THR A 75 15.75 8.83 34.78
C THR A 75 15.54 7.32 34.75
N ARG A 76 15.47 6.74 33.54
CA ARG A 76 15.82 5.32 33.34
C ARG A 76 17.17 5.25 32.64
N THR A 77 18.19 5.10 33.47
CA THR A 77 19.51 4.61 33.06
C THR A 77 19.36 3.17 32.56
N ASP A 78 19.33 2.99 31.25
CA ASP A 78 19.70 1.72 30.62
C ASP A 78 20.89 2.01 29.68
N ALA A 79 22.06 2.24 30.30
CA ALA A 79 23.34 2.21 29.61
C ALA A 79 23.73 0.74 29.37
N GLY A 80 23.25 0.19 28.26
CA GLY A 80 23.76 -1.06 27.70
C GLY A 80 24.82 -0.76 26.65
N GLU A 81 26.08 -0.62 27.08
CA GLU A 81 27.22 -0.61 26.16
C GLU A 81 27.27 -1.91 25.36
N ALA A 82 27.05 -1.83 24.05
CA ALA A 82 27.35 -2.92 23.13
C ALA A 82 28.87 -3.10 23.05
N LYS A 83 29.42 -4.00 23.87
CA LYS A 83 30.79 -4.48 23.73
C LYS A 83 30.94 -5.18 22.39
N GLY A 84 31.84 -4.67 21.56
CA GLY A 84 32.28 -5.30 20.33
C GLY A 84 32.72 -6.73 20.58
N ALA A 85 31.99 -7.68 19.99
CA ALA A 85 32.41 -9.06 19.89
C ALA A 85 33.57 -9.11 18.87
N LYS A 86 34.72 -9.60 19.33
CA LYS A 86 35.86 -9.91 18.47
C LYS A 86 35.43 -10.93 17.42
N ASP A 87 35.71 -10.59 16.18
CA ASP A 87 35.59 -11.43 15.00
C ASP A 87 36.45 -12.70 15.18
N LEU A 88 35.79 -13.79 15.55
CA LEU A 88 36.38 -15.13 15.59
C LEU A 88 35.94 -15.86 14.33
N GLY A 89 36.83 -15.81 13.33
CA GLY A 89 36.93 -16.73 12.19
C GLY A 89 35.62 -17.32 11.67
N ARG A 90 34.87 -16.55 10.88
CA ARG A 90 33.78 -17.12 10.06
C ARG A 90 34.36 -18.12 9.07
N GLN A 91 34.05 -19.40 9.27
CA GLN A 91 34.05 -20.38 8.18
C GLN A 91 33.11 -19.83 7.10
N HIS A 92 33.59 -19.70 5.87
CA HIS A 92 32.84 -19.14 4.74
C HIS A 92 31.69 -20.10 4.38
N GLU A 93 30.52 -19.91 4.98
CA GLU A 93 29.28 -20.46 4.42
C GLU A 93 28.98 -19.71 3.12
N PRO A 94 28.71 -20.43 2.00
CA PRO A 94 28.40 -19.77 0.74
C PRO A 94 27.14 -18.93 0.89
N PRO A 95 27.09 -17.73 0.27
CA PRO A 95 25.99 -16.79 0.47
C PRO A 95 24.63 -17.44 0.17
N HIS A 96 23.67 -17.30 1.09
CA HIS A 96 22.26 -17.61 0.84
C HIS A 96 21.67 -16.59 -0.15
N ILE A 97 20.48 -16.89 -0.71
CA ILE A 97 19.73 -16.02 -1.64
C ILE A 97 19.72 -14.55 -1.19
N TYR A 98 19.43 -14.30 0.09
CA TYR A 98 19.55 -12.99 0.71
C TYR A 98 20.88 -12.91 1.46
N ASN A 99 21.95 -12.80 0.68
CA ASN A 99 23.34 -12.71 1.16
C ASN A 99 23.58 -11.55 2.12
N ARG A 100 22.80 -10.47 2.00
CA ARG A 100 22.76 -9.34 2.91
C ARG A 100 21.38 -8.67 2.90
N ARG A 101 21.12 -7.88 3.95
CA ARG A 101 20.05 -6.90 3.96
C ARG A 101 20.30 -5.83 2.89
N LEU A 102 19.23 -5.42 2.22
CA LEU A 102 19.28 -4.30 1.27
C LEU A 102 19.49 -2.96 1.99
N GLU A 103 20.22 -2.05 1.35
CA GLU A 103 20.24 -0.67 1.79
C GLU A 103 18.92 0.04 1.45
N ASN A 104 18.66 1.20 2.06
CA ASN A 104 17.39 1.92 1.90
C ASN A 104 17.06 2.33 0.46
N ASN A 105 18.06 2.40 -0.43
CA ASN A 105 17.90 2.75 -1.85
C ASN A 105 18.15 1.56 -2.79
N GLU A 106 18.13 0.34 -2.26
CA GLU A 106 18.33 -0.87 -3.05
C GLU A 106 17.06 -1.70 -3.11
N PHE A 107 16.94 -2.48 -4.18
CA PHE A 107 15.88 -3.46 -4.37
C PHE A 107 16.42 -4.65 -5.17
N ARG A 108 15.75 -5.80 -5.12
CA ARG A 108 16.14 -6.97 -5.91
C ARG A 108 15.25 -7.14 -7.13
N LEU A 109 15.80 -7.69 -8.20
CA LEU A 109 15.08 -8.12 -9.38
C LEU A 109 15.32 -9.61 -9.60
N ILE A 110 14.31 -10.32 -10.08
CA ILE A 110 14.45 -11.71 -10.52
C ILE A 110 14.54 -11.79 -12.04
N TYR A 111 15.44 -12.64 -12.51
CA TYR A 111 15.64 -12.94 -13.92
C TYR A 111 15.01 -14.28 -14.22
N LEU A 112 13.87 -14.24 -14.89
CA LEU A 112 13.08 -15.41 -15.23
C LEU A 112 13.45 -15.90 -16.64
N PRO A 113 14.23 -16.98 -16.77
CA PRO A 113 14.68 -17.48 -18.07
C PRO A 113 13.53 -18.11 -18.86
N ALA A 114 13.72 -18.19 -20.17
CA ALA A 114 12.81 -18.87 -21.05
C ALA A 114 12.75 -20.37 -20.79
N VAL A 115 11.58 -20.94 -21.06
CA VAL A 115 11.35 -22.38 -20.96
C VAL A 115 10.70 -22.92 -22.24
N ASP A 116 11.22 -24.05 -22.69
CA ASP A 116 10.69 -24.86 -23.79
C ASP A 116 9.55 -25.77 -23.31
N ASP A 117 9.67 -26.31 -22.10
CA ASP A 117 8.70 -27.18 -21.45
C ASP A 117 8.16 -26.58 -20.14
N GLU A 118 6.85 -26.36 -20.11
CA GLU A 118 6.15 -25.79 -18.95
C GLU A 118 6.23 -26.68 -17.70
N SER A 119 6.51 -27.98 -17.85
CA SER A 119 6.68 -28.93 -16.75
C SER A 119 7.97 -28.70 -15.94
N ARG A 120 8.95 -27.99 -16.50
CA ARG A 120 10.23 -27.73 -15.81
C ARG A 120 10.02 -26.86 -14.57
N PRO A 121 10.79 -27.10 -13.50
CA PRO A 121 10.79 -26.25 -12.30
C PRO A 121 11.08 -24.79 -12.62
N ILE A 122 10.55 -23.87 -11.81
CA ILE A 122 10.93 -22.46 -11.88
C ILE A 122 12.31 -22.30 -11.24
N HIS A 123 13.31 -21.99 -12.05
CA HIS A 123 14.63 -21.56 -11.61
C HIS A 123 14.89 -20.14 -12.12
N ALA A 124 15.31 -19.24 -11.25
CA ALA A 124 15.61 -17.85 -11.57
C ALA A 124 16.86 -17.36 -10.84
N SER A 125 17.60 -16.40 -11.42
CA SER A 125 18.59 -15.65 -10.66
C SER A 125 17.95 -14.42 -10.01
N ILE A 126 18.59 -13.90 -8.97
CA ILE A 126 18.14 -12.73 -8.22
C ILE A 126 19.34 -11.83 -7.98
N GLU A 127 19.21 -10.54 -8.26
CA GLU A 127 20.29 -9.56 -8.13
C GLU A 127 19.77 -8.28 -7.50
N ALA A 128 20.61 -7.61 -6.71
CA ALA A 128 20.30 -6.35 -6.06
C ALA A 128 20.84 -5.17 -6.87
N TYR A 129 20.05 -4.11 -6.98
CA TYR A 129 20.38 -2.88 -7.69
C TYR A 129 20.01 -1.67 -6.85
N GLN A 130 20.65 -0.53 -7.15
CA GLN A 130 20.21 0.76 -6.65
C GLN A 130 18.99 1.21 -7.46
N VAL A 131 18.03 1.89 -6.83
CA VAL A 131 16.78 2.34 -7.49
C VAL A 131 17.07 3.20 -8.74
N ASP A 132 18.14 4.00 -8.69
CA ASP A 132 18.55 4.89 -9.77
C ASP A 132 19.49 4.26 -10.81
N ASP A 133 20.02 3.06 -10.54
CA ASP A 133 20.97 2.36 -11.39
C ASP A 133 20.59 0.87 -11.46
N CYS A 134 19.60 0.58 -12.31
CA CYS A 134 19.05 -0.74 -12.52
C CYS A 134 18.68 -0.96 -13.99
N PRO A 135 18.64 -2.22 -14.47
CA PRO A 135 18.18 -2.53 -15.82
C PRO A 135 16.69 -2.21 -15.98
N GLU A 136 16.20 -2.20 -17.22
CA GLU A 136 14.75 -2.16 -17.45
C GLU A 136 14.08 -3.42 -16.87
N TYR A 137 12.99 -3.23 -16.14
CA TYR A 137 12.25 -4.30 -15.48
C TYR A 137 10.75 -4.08 -15.55
N GLU A 138 10.00 -5.16 -15.37
CA GLU A 138 8.56 -5.11 -15.16
C GLU A 138 8.23 -5.39 -13.70
N THR A 139 7.11 -4.88 -13.22
CA THR A 139 6.56 -5.27 -11.92
C THR A 139 5.37 -6.18 -12.12
N VAL A 140 5.09 -7.03 -11.13
CA VAL A 140 3.87 -7.84 -11.13
C VAL A 140 2.94 -7.36 -10.03
N SER A 141 1.65 -7.54 -10.23
CA SER A 141 0.64 -7.28 -9.21
C SER A 141 -0.34 -8.44 -9.17
N TYR A 142 -0.46 -9.09 -8.01
CA TYR A 142 -1.28 -10.27 -7.83
C TYR A 142 -1.74 -10.41 -6.37
N CYS A 143 -2.83 -11.15 -6.15
CA CYS A 143 -3.24 -11.48 -4.78
C CYS A 143 -2.41 -12.65 -4.26
N TRP A 144 -1.67 -12.51 -3.15
CA TRP A 144 -0.83 -13.59 -2.61
C TRP A 144 -1.59 -14.91 -2.43
N GLY A 145 -2.82 -14.85 -1.91
CA GLY A 145 -3.69 -16.02 -1.73
C GLY A 145 -4.62 -16.33 -2.91
N GLY A 146 -4.48 -15.68 -4.05
CA GLY A 146 -5.44 -15.78 -5.15
C GLY A 146 -6.86 -15.38 -4.73
N GLU A 147 -7.85 -15.83 -5.50
CA GLU A 147 -9.27 -15.54 -5.22
C GLU A 147 -9.82 -16.38 -4.05
N ASN A 148 -9.27 -17.58 -3.82
CA ASN A 148 -9.68 -18.46 -2.73
C ASN A 148 -9.07 -18.09 -1.36
N GLY A 149 -8.13 -17.13 -1.32
CA GLY A 149 -7.48 -16.68 -0.09
C GLY A 149 -6.44 -17.64 0.48
N ASP A 150 -6.02 -18.67 -0.26
CA ASP A 150 -5.06 -19.67 0.21
C ASP A 150 -3.62 -19.12 0.19
N THR A 151 -3.14 -18.76 1.38
CA THR A 151 -1.79 -18.22 1.60
C THR A 151 -0.76 -19.30 1.97
N THR A 152 -1.09 -20.58 1.82
CA THR A 152 -0.19 -21.69 2.13
C THR A 152 1.06 -21.66 1.25
N LEU A 153 2.23 -21.62 1.87
CA LEU A 153 3.52 -21.69 1.18
C LEU A 153 3.84 -23.15 0.81
N CYS A 154 3.40 -23.60 -0.36
CA CYS A 154 3.45 -25.01 -0.75
C CYS A 154 4.20 -25.28 -2.06
N LYS A 155 4.56 -24.24 -2.82
CA LYS A 155 5.18 -24.39 -4.14
C LYS A 155 6.63 -23.93 -4.16
N PRO A 156 7.58 -24.73 -4.69
CA PRO A 156 8.98 -24.35 -4.73
C PRO A 156 9.28 -23.39 -5.88
N VAL A 157 10.05 -22.35 -5.59
CA VAL A 157 10.79 -21.52 -6.54
C VAL A 157 12.27 -21.67 -6.21
N PHE A 158 13.07 -22.04 -7.21
CA PHE A 158 14.51 -22.26 -7.05
C PHE A 158 15.26 -20.98 -7.45
N LEU A 159 16.17 -20.53 -6.58
CA LEU A 159 16.85 -19.24 -6.77
C LEU A 159 18.38 -19.38 -6.74
N GLY A 160 19.03 -18.65 -7.65
CA GLY A 160 20.48 -18.52 -7.75
C GLY A 160 21.21 -19.80 -8.16
N ASP A 161 22.54 -19.75 -8.16
CA ASP A 161 23.39 -20.85 -8.63
C ASP A 161 23.25 -22.12 -7.79
N TYR A 162 22.91 -21.96 -6.51
CA TYR A 162 22.71 -23.07 -5.57
C TYR A 162 21.30 -23.65 -5.57
N TRP A 163 20.40 -23.19 -6.46
CA TRP A 163 19.02 -23.68 -6.52
C TRP A 163 18.38 -23.71 -5.12
N ASP A 164 18.61 -22.65 -4.36
CA ASP A 164 18.08 -22.54 -3.01
C ASP A 164 16.56 -22.44 -3.08
N ILE A 165 15.86 -23.06 -2.14
CA ILE A 165 14.40 -23.22 -2.21
C ILE A 165 13.72 -22.09 -1.44
N LEU A 166 12.87 -21.34 -2.14
CA LEU A 166 11.90 -20.43 -1.56
C LEU A 166 10.49 -20.98 -1.83
N LEU A 167 9.75 -21.28 -0.76
CA LEU A 167 8.35 -21.70 -0.88
C LEU A 167 7.45 -20.48 -1.10
N GLN A 168 6.54 -20.61 -2.05
CA GLN A 168 5.58 -19.60 -2.46
C GLN A 168 4.17 -20.17 -2.47
N THR A 169 3.17 -19.28 -2.51
CA THR A 169 1.77 -19.68 -2.66
C THR A 169 1.51 -20.29 -4.05
N GLN A 170 0.44 -21.07 -4.17
CA GLN A 170 0.00 -21.59 -5.47
C GLN A 170 -0.23 -20.46 -6.48
N ASN A 171 -0.80 -19.33 -6.06
CA ASN A 171 -1.08 -18.22 -6.97
C ASN A 171 0.19 -17.53 -7.47
N CYS A 172 1.16 -17.28 -6.58
CA CYS A 172 2.48 -16.74 -6.95
C CYS A 172 3.20 -17.67 -7.94
N TRP A 173 3.21 -18.97 -7.66
CA TRP A 173 3.83 -19.96 -8.53
C TRP A 173 3.17 -20.01 -9.92
N SER A 174 1.83 -20.01 -9.99
CA SER A 174 1.11 -19.98 -11.28
C SER A 174 1.36 -18.67 -12.05
N MET A 175 1.46 -17.55 -11.34
CA MET A 175 1.83 -16.25 -11.92
C MET A 175 3.23 -16.32 -12.56
N LEU A 176 4.23 -16.84 -11.86
CA LEU A 176 5.58 -17.01 -12.41
C LEU A 176 5.59 -17.91 -13.64
N HIS A 177 4.85 -19.04 -13.61
CA HIS A 177 4.67 -19.90 -14.78
C HIS A 177 4.09 -19.14 -15.97
N TYR A 178 3.04 -18.35 -15.74
CA TYR A 178 2.43 -17.52 -16.77
C TYR A 178 3.42 -16.50 -17.37
N LEU A 179 4.29 -15.91 -16.53
CA LEU A 179 5.24 -14.89 -16.97
C LEU A 179 6.48 -15.43 -17.70
N ARG A 180 6.80 -16.72 -17.56
CA ARG A 180 8.00 -17.31 -18.19
C ARG A 180 8.00 -17.04 -19.69
N PRO A 181 9.05 -16.41 -20.23
CA PRO A 181 9.12 -16.14 -21.65
C PRO A 181 9.35 -17.44 -22.43
N ARG A 182 9.03 -17.42 -23.74
CA ARG A 182 9.41 -18.52 -24.66
C ARG A 182 10.86 -18.41 -25.13
N ILE A 183 11.41 -17.19 -25.12
CA ILE A 183 12.75 -16.88 -25.61
C ILE A 183 13.34 -15.78 -24.71
N GLY A 184 14.63 -15.88 -24.41
CA GLY A 184 15.37 -14.88 -23.66
C GLY A 184 15.11 -14.94 -22.15
N VAL A 185 15.20 -13.79 -21.50
CA VAL A 185 15.04 -13.63 -20.07
C VAL A 185 14.09 -12.47 -19.81
N ARG A 186 13.19 -12.64 -18.84
CA ARG A 186 12.26 -11.60 -18.40
C ARG A 186 12.69 -11.12 -17.02
N VAL A 187 12.96 -9.82 -16.89
CA VAL A 187 13.37 -9.20 -15.62
C VAL A 187 12.13 -8.66 -14.93
N VAL A 188 11.81 -9.21 -13.75
CA VAL A 188 10.60 -8.85 -13.02
C VAL A 188 10.88 -8.58 -11.54
N TRP A 189 10.12 -7.66 -10.97
CA TRP A 189 10.03 -7.47 -9.53
C TRP A 189 8.78 -8.15 -8.98
N VAL A 190 8.97 -9.03 -8.00
CA VAL A 190 7.92 -9.78 -7.30
C VAL A 190 8.15 -9.61 -5.81
N ASP A 191 7.30 -8.84 -5.13
CA ASP A 191 7.39 -8.50 -3.70
C ASP A 191 7.66 -9.71 -2.79
N ALA A 192 6.96 -10.82 -2.99
CA ALA A 192 7.10 -12.04 -2.18
C ALA A 192 8.46 -12.75 -2.32
N ILE A 193 9.27 -12.35 -3.32
CA ILE A 193 10.59 -12.95 -3.62
C ILE A 193 11.72 -11.91 -3.54
N CYS A 194 11.48 -10.68 -3.96
CA CYS A 194 12.50 -9.64 -4.01
C CYS A 194 12.76 -9.03 -2.62
N ILE A 195 11.77 -9.09 -1.74
CA ILE A 195 11.85 -8.64 -0.35
C ILE A 195 12.09 -9.84 0.56
N ASN A 196 13.06 -9.74 1.47
CA ASN A 196 13.25 -10.70 2.53
C ASN A 196 12.13 -10.57 3.57
N GLN A 197 11.07 -11.36 3.38
CA GLN A 197 9.87 -11.33 4.22
C GLN A 197 10.11 -11.66 5.70
N THR A 198 11.28 -12.23 6.05
CA THR A 198 11.65 -12.53 7.46
C THR A 198 12.44 -11.42 8.13
N ASP A 199 12.88 -10.40 7.39
CA ASP A 199 13.63 -9.25 7.91
C ASP A 199 12.73 -8.01 7.97
N HIS A 200 12.30 -7.65 9.18
CA HIS A 200 11.37 -6.53 9.41
C HIS A 200 11.91 -5.22 8.87
N GLN A 201 13.17 -4.90 9.16
CA GLN A 201 13.79 -3.65 8.75
C GLN A 201 13.94 -3.58 7.23
N GLU A 202 14.24 -4.71 6.59
CA GLU A 202 14.23 -4.77 5.13
C GLU A 202 12.81 -4.52 4.59
N ARG A 203 11.79 -5.24 5.10
CA ARG A 203 10.41 -5.09 4.64
C ARG A 203 9.91 -3.65 4.75
N GLU A 204 10.12 -3.00 5.89
CA GLU A 204 9.75 -1.59 6.08
C GLU A 204 10.47 -0.67 5.09
N SER A 205 11.78 -0.87 4.90
CA SER A 205 12.55 -0.08 3.93
C SER A 205 12.03 -0.26 2.50
N GLN A 206 11.68 -1.50 2.12
CA GLN A 206 11.17 -1.82 0.79
C GLN A 206 9.76 -1.27 0.58
N VAL A 207 8.89 -1.34 1.58
CA VAL A 207 7.56 -0.71 1.54
C VAL A 207 7.67 0.80 1.35
N ALA A 208 8.63 1.46 2.01
CA ALA A 208 8.84 2.89 1.86
C ALA A 208 9.30 3.31 0.45
N ILE A 209 9.99 2.45 -0.30
CA ILE A 209 10.43 2.71 -1.68
C ILE A 209 9.54 2.04 -2.74
N MET A 210 8.54 1.26 -2.35
CA MET A 210 7.71 0.46 -3.27
C MET A 210 7.05 1.34 -4.34
N GLY A 211 6.59 2.52 -3.96
CA GLY A 211 6.05 3.49 -4.92
C GLY A 211 7.04 3.89 -6.02
N SER A 212 8.32 4.06 -5.67
CA SER A 212 9.38 4.35 -6.65
C SER A 212 9.65 3.16 -7.57
N ILE A 213 9.58 1.93 -7.04
CA ILE A 213 9.75 0.70 -7.84
C ILE A 213 8.66 0.58 -8.90
N TYR A 214 7.39 0.80 -8.53
CA TYR A 214 6.29 0.78 -9.50
C TYR A 214 6.31 1.97 -10.46
N GLN A 215 6.74 3.15 -10.01
CA GLN A 215 6.82 4.34 -10.86
C GLN A 215 7.88 4.23 -11.95
N ARG A 216 8.96 3.49 -11.71
CA ARG A 216 10.13 3.39 -12.60
C ARG A 216 10.13 2.13 -13.48
N CYS A 217 9.18 1.22 -13.28
CA CYS A 217 9.09 0.01 -14.10
C CYS A 217 8.64 0.32 -15.54
N LEU A 218 8.88 -0.61 -16.46
CA LEU A 218 8.36 -0.51 -17.83
C LEU A 218 6.83 -0.61 -17.86
N ARG A 219 6.29 -1.55 -17.07
CA ARG A 219 4.87 -1.82 -16.90
C ARG A 219 4.61 -2.71 -15.70
N THR A 220 3.39 -2.63 -15.19
CA THR A 220 2.85 -3.59 -14.22
C THR A 220 1.98 -4.61 -14.93
N VAL A 221 2.29 -5.90 -14.75
CA VAL A 221 1.43 -7.00 -15.22
C VAL A 221 0.57 -7.49 -14.07
N VAL A 222 -0.74 -7.34 -14.24
CA VAL A 222 -1.75 -7.85 -13.30
C VAL A 222 -1.98 -9.32 -13.56
N TYR A 223 -1.97 -10.14 -12.52
CA TYR A 223 -2.31 -11.56 -12.62
C TYR A 223 -3.51 -11.89 -11.72
N LEU A 224 -4.65 -12.15 -12.37
CA LEU A 224 -5.95 -12.41 -11.72
C LEU A 224 -6.23 -13.91 -11.51
N GLY A 225 -5.25 -14.77 -11.72
CA GLY A 225 -5.40 -16.23 -11.63
C GLY A 225 -5.55 -16.91 -12.98
N GLN A 226 -5.29 -18.22 -12.99
CA GLN A 226 -5.19 -19.02 -14.21
C GLN A 226 -6.50 -19.02 -15.01
N ASP A 227 -7.63 -19.12 -14.31
CA ASP A 227 -8.97 -19.21 -14.92
C ASP A 227 -9.38 -17.91 -15.60
N VAL A 228 -8.91 -16.76 -15.10
CA VAL A 228 -9.19 -15.45 -15.71
C VAL A 228 -8.31 -15.19 -16.93
N VAL A 229 -7.05 -15.62 -16.87
CA VAL A 229 -6.07 -15.36 -17.93
C VAL A 229 -6.26 -16.31 -19.13
N ALA A 230 -6.65 -17.56 -18.88
CA ALA A 230 -6.76 -18.59 -19.91
C ALA A 230 -7.94 -18.32 -20.87
N ARG A 231 -7.74 -18.64 -22.16
CA ARG A 231 -8.85 -18.70 -23.12
C ARG A 231 -9.67 -19.96 -22.86
N HIS A 232 -10.88 -19.80 -22.34
CA HIS A 232 -11.85 -20.89 -22.30
C HIS A 232 -12.15 -21.36 -23.74
N GLY A 233 -11.90 -22.65 -24.04
CA GLY A 233 -12.41 -23.30 -25.26
C GLY A 233 -11.48 -23.46 -26.47
N ASN A 234 -10.15 -23.33 -26.34
CA ASN A 234 -9.25 -23.67 -27.45
C ASN A 234 -8.11 -24.60 -27.02
N ASN A 235 -8.27 -25.91 -27.29
CA ASN A 235 -7.25 -26.95 -27.09
C ASN A 235 -6.07 -26.85 -28.07
N ASN A 236 -5.97 -25.76 -28.85
CA ASN A 236 -4.84 -25.55 -29.74
C ASN A 236 -3.63 -25.03 -28.96
N SER A 237 -2.56 -25.81 -28.99
CA SER A 237 -1.25 -25.58 -28.37
C SER A 237 -0.51 -24.32 -28.85
N ASN A 238 -1.05 -23.60 -29.84
CA ASN A 238 -0.53 -22.30 -30.25
C ASN A 238 -1.17 -21.17 -29.42
N ARG A 239 -0.45 -20.70 -28.40
CA ARG A 239 -0.72 -19.39 -27.77
C ARG A 239 -0.57 -18.30 -28.84
N ALA A 240 -1.67 -17.95 -29.50
CA ALA A 240 -1.72 -16.76 -30.35
C ALA A 240 -1.36 -15.53 -29.51
N TYR A 241 -0.65 -14.57 -30.10
CA TYR A 241 -0.34 -13.31 -29.43
C TYR A 241 -1.64 -12.66 -28.94
N PRO A 242 -1.74 -12.23 -27.67
CA PRO A 242 -2.99 -11.69 -27.15
C PRO A 242 -3.36 -10.41 -27.92
N ALA A 243 -4.65 -10.24 -28.20
CA ALA A 243 -5.15 -8.98 -28.71
C ALA A 243 -5.00 -7.91 -27.61
N ARG A 244 -4.65 -6.68 -27.96
CA ARG A 244 -4.49 -5.57 -27.02
C ARG A 244 -5.64 -4.59 -27.16
N ARG A 245 -6.22 -4.16 -26.05
CA ARG A 245 -7.31 -3.17 -26.01
C ARG A 245 -7.05 -2.15 -24.92
N ASP A 246 -7.36 -0.88 -25.17
CA ASP A 246 -7.25 0.13 -24.14
C ASP A 246 -8.45 0.03 -23.17
N LEU A 247 -8.17 0.11 -21.87
CA LEU A 247 -9.15 -0.09 -20.79
C LEU A 247 -10.32 0.92 -20.84
N ASN A 248 -10.12 2.10 -21.45
CA ASN A 248 -11.10 3.19 -21.52
C ASN A 248 -11.98 3.19 -22.77
N THR A 249 -11.84 2.20 -23.65
CA THR A 249 -12.62 2.17 -24.89
C THR A 249 -13.89 1.34 -24.70
N GLU A 250 -14.99 1.65 -25.40
CA GLU A 250 -16.20 0.80 -25.47
C GLU A 250 -15.89 -0.66 -25.83
N SER A 251 -14.71 -0.92 -26.40
CA SER A 251 -14.16 -2.27 -26.68
C SER A 251 -13.84 -3.09 -25.43
N ALA A 252 -13.87 -2.50 -24.22
CA ALA A 252 -13.85 -3.22 -22.95
C ALA A 252 -15.17 -3.97 -22.68
N SER A 253 -16.25 -3.70 -23.44
CA SER A 253 -17.53 -4.44 -23.36
C SER A 253 -17.43 -5.95 -23.63
N ALA A 254 -16.33 -6.43 -24.25
CA ALA A 254 -16.07 -7.86 -24.40
C ALA A 254 -15.59 -8.54 -23.09
N VAL A 255 -15.31 -7.74 -22.07
CA VAL A 255 -14.90 -8.18 -20.74
C VAL A 255 -15.91 -7.64 -19.74
N ASP A 256 -16.43 -8.51 -18.88
CA ASP A 256 -17.30 -8.09 -17.78
C ASP A 256 -16.46 -7.41 -16.69
N LEU A 257 -16.15 -6.12 -16.91
CA LEU A 257 -15.40 -5.29 -15.95
C LEU A 257 -16.10 -5.25 -14.60
N HIS A 258 -17.43 -5.22 -14.56
CA HIS A 258 -18.18 -5.20 -13.30
C HIS A 258 -17.91 -6.48 -12.48
N HIS A 259 -17.88 -7.65 -13.13
CA HIS A 259 -17.49 -8.88 -12.46
C HIS A 259 -16.02 -8.90 -12.04
N LEU A 260 -15.11 -8.41 -12.88
CA LEU A 260 -13.69 -8.36 -12.54
C LEU A 260 -13.41 -7.48 -11.31
N LEU A 261 -14.02 -6.29 -11.23
CA LEU A 261 -13.77 -5.35 -10.13
C LEU A 261 -14.30 -5.85 -8.78
N LYS A 262 -15.16 -6.88 -8.76
CA LYS A 262 -15.62 -7.56 -7.55
C LYS A 262 -14.62 -8.57 -7.00
N MET A 263 -13.61 -8.96 -7.78
CA MET A 263 -12.61 -9.92 -7.34
C MET A 263 -11.82 -9.41 -6.14
N ARG A 264 -11.39 -10.34 -5.27
CA ARG A 264 -10.56 -10.04 -4.09
C ARG A 264 -9.32 -9.20 -4.42
N TYR A 265 -8.76 -9.36 -5.62
CA TYR A 265 -7.62 -8.58 -6.08
C TYR A 265 -7.89 -7.06 -6.07
N PHE A 266 -8.99 -6.58 -6.67
CA PHE A 266 -9.30 -5.15 -6.78
C PHE A 266 -9.77 -4.54 -5.46
N GLN A 267 -10.13 -5.39 -4.49
CA GLN A 267 -10.43 -4.98 -3.13
C GLN A 267 -9.16 -4.77 -2.29
N ARG A 268 -7.93 -4.94 -2.78
CA ARG A 268 -6.72 -4.77 -1.96
C ARG A 268 -6.24 -3.32 -1.97
N VAL A 269 -5.97 -2.74 -0.81
CA VAL A 269 -5.45 -1.35 -0.76
C VAL A 269 -4.09 -1.21 -1.46
N TRP A 270 -3.23 -2.22 -1.34
CA TRP A 270 -1.90 -2.20 -1.94
C TRP A 270 -1.93 -2.12 -3.47
N VAL A 271 -2.92 -2.73 -4.14
CA VAL A 271 -2.95 -2.71 -5.61
C VAL A 271 -3.13 -1.30 -6.18
N ILE A 272 -3.67 -0.37 -5.37
CA ILE A 272 -3.90 1.00 -5.79
C ILE A 272 -2.58 1.67 -6.14
N GLN A 273 -1.58 1.64 -5.24
CA GLN A 273 -0.29 2.25 -5.55
C GLN A 273 0.44 1.49 -6.67
N GLU A 274 0.32 0.16 -6.71
CA GLU A 274 0.97 -0.70 -7.70
C GLU A 274 0.52 -0.37 -9.14
N LEU A 275 -0.77 -0.05 -9.29
CA LEU A 275 -1.36 0.26 -10.59
C LEU A 275 -1.32 1.75 -10.91
N VAL A 276 -1.66 2.62 -9.96
CA VAL A 276 -1.76 4.07 -10.18
C VAL A 276 -0.40 4.72 -10.37
N LEU A 277 0.68 4.18 -9.80
CA LEU A 277 2.05 4.69 -10.03
C LEU A 277 2.69 4.16 -11.31
N SER A 278 2.24 3.01 -11.80
CA SER A 278 2.82 2.36 -12.97
C SER A 278 2.70 3.21 -14.24
N PRO A 279 3.76 3.32 -15.05
CA PRO A 279 3.67 3.98 -16.35
C PRO A 279 2.66 3.31 -17.31
N MET A 280 2.49 1.99 -17.20
CA MET A 280 1.55 1.21 -17.99
C MET A 280 1.09 -0.03 -17.22
N VAL A 281 -0.22 -0.26 -17.17
CA VAL A 281 -0.80 -1.47 -16.57
C VAL A 281 -1.31 -2.39 -17.67
N VAL A 282 -1.03 -3.68 -17.55
CA VAL A 282 -1.52 -4.74 -18.43
C VAL A 282 -2.32 -5.75 -17.62
N ILE A 283 -3.59 -5.95 -17.98
CA ILE A 283 -4.52 -6.89 -17.34
C ILE A 283 -4.92 -7.97 -18.37
N PRO A 284 -4.30 -9.16 -18.34
CA PRO A 284 -4.66 -10.26 -19.21
C PRO A 284 -5.98 -10.90 -18.75
N VAL A 285 -6.97 -10.96 -19.65
CA VAL A 285 -8.29 -11.56 -19.43
C VAL A 285 -8.73 -12.31 -20.67
N ASN A 286 -9.05 -13.61 -20.56
CA ASN A 286 -9.53 -14.45 -21.66
C ASN A 286 -8.66 -14.34 -22.94
N GLY A 287 -7.33 -14.28 -22.78
CA GLY A 287 -6.37 -14.09 -23.87
C GLY A 287 -6.46 -12.77 -24.64
N VAL A 288 -6.99 -11.72 -23.99
CA VAL A 288 -6.90 -10.31 -24.37
C VAL A 288 -6.09 -9.58 -23.29
N GLU A 289 -5.22 -8.66 -23.68
CA GLU A 289 -4.52 -7.75 -22.77
C GLU A 289 -5.28 -6.41 -22.74
N LEU A 290 -5.93 -6.09 -21.62
CA LEU A 290 -6.42 -4.75 -21.36
C LEU A 290 -5.26 -3.87 -20.92
N ILE A 291 -5.11 -2.70 -21.52
CA ILE A 291 -3.98 -1.80 -21.27
C ILE A 291 -4.50 -0.46 -20.74
N ALA A 292 -3.94 -0.01 -19.63
CA ALA A 292 -4.10 1.36 -19.15
C ALA A 292 -2.76 2.09 -19.23
N ARG A 293 -2.77 3.32 -19.75
CA ARG A 293 -1.58 4.17 -19.88
C ARG A 293 -1.87 5.53 -19.27
N ARG A 294 -0.90 6.05 -18.52
CA ARG A 294 -0.97 7.36 -17.85
C ARG A 294 -1.17 8.57 -18.79
N ARG A 295 -0.90 8.42 -20.09
CA ARG A 295 -1.07 9.48 -21.12
C ARG A 295 -2.06 9.10 -22.22
N GLY A 296 -3.06 8.28 -21.91
CA GLY A 296 -4.15 8.05 -22.85
C GLY A 296 -4.98 9.32 -23.01
N THR A 297 -5.18 9.79 -24.24
CA THR A 297 -6.19 10.81 -24.56
C THR A 297 -7.58 10.19 -24.39
N ALA A 298 -8.02 9.98 -23.15
CA ALA A 298 -9.39 9.56 -22.91
C ALA A 298 -10.30 10.76 -23.13
N SER A 299 -11.29 10.58 -24.02
CA SER A 299 -12.55 11.30 -23.94
C SER A 299 -13.07 11.21 -22.50
N ARG A 300 -13.58 12.32 -21.97
CA ARG A 300 -14.04 12.45 -20.58
C ARG A 300 -15.26 11.57 -20.24
N ASP A 301 -15.87 10.94 -21.23
CA ASP A 301 -17.10 10.16 -21.08
C ASP A 301 -16.83 8.68 -21.45
N GLU A 302 -17.19 7.75 -20.53
CA GLU A 302 -17.86 6.45 -20.79
C GLU A 302 -17.63 5.29 -19.78
N VAL A 303 -16.94 5.49 -18.64
CA VAL A 303 -17.00 4.52 -17.53
C VAL A 303 -17.39 5.21 -16.22
N ALA A 304 -18.56 4.86 -15.68
CA ALA A 304 -19.07 5.33 -14.40
C ALA A 304 -18.31 4.68 -13.22
N TRP A 305 -17.01 4.94 -13.11
CA TRP A 305 -16.14 4.35 -12.07
C TRP A 305 -16.70 4.56 -10.65
N HIS A 306 -17.36 5.70 -10.41
CA HIS A 306 -18.00 6.04 -9.14
C HIS A 306 -19.10 5.06 -8.71
N GLU A 307 -19.70 4.32 -9.65
CA GLU A 307 -20.72 3.28 -9.38
C GLU A 307 -20.10 1.88 -9.24
N SER A 308 -18.79 1.73 -9.45
CA SER A 308 -18.10 0.43 -9.38
C SER A 308 -17.62 0.10 -7.97
N ASP A 309 -17.29 -1.18 -7.74
CA ASP A 309 -16.67 -1.64 -6.49
C ASP A 309 -15.24 -1.09 -6.27
N ALA A 310 -14.61 -0.53 -7.32
CA ALA A 310 -13.27 0.05 -7.29
C ALA A 310 -13.21 1.45 -7.95
N PRO A 311 -13.81 2.50 -7.34
CA PRO A 311 -13.86 3.85 -7.91
C PRO A 311 -12.49 4.45 -8.24
N TRP A 312 -11.48 4.11 -7.45
CA TRP A 312 -10.08 4.51 -7.64
C TRP A 312 -9.49 4.10 -9.00
N MET A 313 -10.08 3.14 -9.72
CA MET A 313 -9.63 2.73 -11.07
C MET A 313 -9.61 3.90 -12.07
N ARG A 314 -10.40 4.96 -11.84
CA ARG A 314 -10.36 6.19 -12.63
C ARG A 314 -8.96 6.81 -12.71
N TYR A 315 -8.12 6.63 -11.68
CA TYR A 315 -6.76 7.18 -11.64
C TYR A 315 -5.78 6.49 -12.59
N LEU A 316 -6.10 5.30 -13.12
CA LEU A 316 -5.26 4.63 -14.12
C LEU A 316 -5.34 5.30 -15.49
N CYS A 317 -6.39 6.08 -15.69
CA CYS A 317 -6.90 6.47 -17.00
C CYS A 317 -7.05 7.98 -17.14
N ALA A 318 -7.02 8.72 -16.02
CA ALA A 318 -7.06 10.17 -15.96
C ALA A 318 -5.68 10.74 -15.67
N GLU A 319 -5.43 11.97 -16.12
CA GLU A 319 -4.32 12.76 -15.59
C GLU A 319 -4.51 12.94 -14.08
N ARG A 320 -3.43 12.77 -13.31
CA ARG A 320 -3.46 12.98 -11.87
C ARG A 320 -3.79 14.45 -11.59
N SER A 321 -4.99 14.72 -11.10
CA SER A 321 -5.23 15.91 -10.29
C SER A 321 -4.54 15.73 -8.94
N ASP A 322 -4.00 16.81 -8.36
CA ASP A 322 -3.52 16.79 -6.97
C ASP A 322 -4.64 16.22 -6.07
N THR A 323 -4.41 15.02 -5.55
CA THR A 323 -5.41 14.29 -4.77
C THR A 323 -5.00 14.40 -3.31
N SER A 324 -5.79 15.13 -2.53
CA SER A 324 -5.69 15.18 -1.06
C SER A 324 -5.82 13.78 -0.45
N LEU A 325 -5.26 13.57 0.75
CA LEU A 325 -5.42 12.33 1.51
C LEU A 325 -6.89 11.97 1.71
N LYS A 326 -7.73 12.96 2.03
CA LYS A 326 -9.19 12.76 2.15
C LYS A 326 -9.82 12.18 0.88
N GLY A 327 -9.55 12.78 -0.28
CA GLY A 327 -10.14 12.38 -1.56
C GLY A 327 -9.77 10.94 -1.97
N ILE A 328 -8.52 10.52 -1.76
CA ILE A 328 -8.14 9.14 -2.06
C ILE A 328 -8.71 8.15 -1.03
N LEU A 329 -8.80 8.50 0.25
CA LEU A 329 -9.41 7.66 1.28
C LEU A 329 -10.91 7.41 1.02
N GLU A 330 -11.63 8.40 0.49
CA GLU A 330 -13.01 8.23 0.05
C GLU A 330 -13.15 7.20 -1.07
N GLU A 331 -12.35 7.33 -2.12
CA GLU A 331 -12.47 6.47 -3.31
C GLU A 331 -11.93 5.05 -3.11
N THR A 332 -11.21 4.86 -2.02
CA THR A 332 -10.59 3.59 -1.64
C THR A 332 -11.31 2.95 -0.46
N GLN A 333 -12.46 3.49 -0.03
CA GLN A 333 -13.22 3.00 1.13
C GLN A 333 -13.57 1.50 1.06
N ASN A 334 -13.83 0.97 -0.14
CA ASN A 334 -14.17 -0.43 -0.38
C ASN A 334 -12.94 -1.36 -0.34
N SER A 335 -11.73 -0.80 -0.37
CA SER A 335 -10.49 -1.56 -0.32
C SER A 335 -10.25 -2.13 1.07
N GLN A 336 -9.53 -3.22 1.16
CA GLN A 336 -9.31 -4.06 2.32
C GLN A 336 -7.82 -4.20 2.57
N SER A 337 -7.47 -4.40 3.84
CA SER A 337 -6.11 -4.68 4.28
C SER A 337 -6.14 -5.67 5.44
N THR A 338 -5.06 -6.45 5.58
CA THR A 338 -4.88 -7.33 6.74
C THR A 338 -4.36 -6.54 7.94
N ASP A 339 -3.42 -5.63 7.71
CA ASP A 339 -3.01 -4.63 8.69
C ASP A 339 -3.87 -3.37 8.49
N PRO A 340 -4.62 -2.90 9.50
CA PRO A 340 -5.47 -1.72 9.36
C PRO A 340 -4.68 -0.46 9.00
N ARG A 341 -3.39 -0.38 9.36
CA ARG A 341 -2.51 0.78 9.04
C ARG A 341 -2.27 0.94 7.54
N ASP A 342 -2.36 -0.16 6.78
CA ASP A 342 -2.21 -0.14 5.33
C ASP A 342 -3.32 0.62 4.62
N LYS A 343 -4.46 0.88 5.28
CA LYS A 343 -5.50 1.81 4.76
C LYS A 343 -4.93 3.20 4.45
N VAL A 344 -3.88 3.60 5.16
CA VAL A 344 -3.16 4.85 4.92
C VAL A 344 -1.81 4.58 4.28
N PHE A 345 -1.00 3.66 4.84
CA PHE A 345 0.35 3.38 4.33
C PHE A 345 0.35 2.91 2.87
N GLY A 346 -0.66 2.13 2.47
CA GLY A 346 -0.83 1.64 1.10
C GLY A 346 -1.13 2.75 0.07
N LEU A 347 -1.49 3.96 0.51
CA LEU A 347 -1.86 5.09 -0.34
C LEU A 347 -0.81 6.20 -0.39
N LEU A 348 0.19 6.17 0.51
CA LEU A 348 1.16 7.26 0.65
C LEU A 348 1.94 7.56 -0.64
N GLY A 349 2.27 6.52 -1.41
CA GLY A 349 2.96 6.69 -2.69
C GLY A 349 2.13 7.39 -3.77
N VAL A 350 0.80 7.41 -3.63
CA VAL A 350 -0.11 8.04 -4.59
C VAL A 350 -0.28 9.53 -4.32
N LEU A 351 -0.17 9.95 -3.05
CA LEU A 351 -0.27 11.34 -2.63
C LEU A 351 0.87 12.17 -3.26
N SER A 352 0.52 13.22 -3.99
CA SER A 352 1.50 14.10 -4.62
C SER A 352 1.95 15.16 -3.60
N GLY A 353 3.27 15.37 -3.44
CA GLY A 353 3.81 16.46 -2.63
C GLY A 353 3.82 16.27 -1.10
N SER A 354 3.47 15.09 -0.58
CA SER A 354 3.38 14.80 0.86
C SER A 354 4.75 14.51 1.49
N THR A 355 5.51 15.57 1.81
CA THR A 355 6.71 15.43 2.65
C THR A 355 6.32 15.04 4.08
N GLY A 356 6.89 13.96 4.62
CA GLY A 356 6.72 13.57 6.04
C GLY A 356 5.89 12.30 6.31
N PHE A 357 5.38 11.64 5.27
CA PHE A 357 4.66 10.38 5.37
C PHE A 357 5.58 9.19 5.07
N ARG A 358 6.14 8.60 6.12
CA ARG A 358 6.82 7.31 6.03
C ARG A 358 6.04 6.28 6.84
N PRO A 359 5.77 5.08 6.30
CA PRO A 359 5.21 3.98 7.08
C PRO A 359 6.08 3.70 8.31
N ASP A 360 5.44 3.48 9.44
CA ASP A 360 6.08 3.08 10.69
C ASP A 360 5.21 1.99 11.35
N TYR A 361 5.64 0.74 11.21
CA TYR A 361 4.89 -0.41 11.73
C TYR A 361 5.18 -0.68 13.22
N LEU A 362 5.98 0.15 13.89
CA LEU A 362 6.15 0.12 15.34
C LEU A 362 5.01 0.84 16.07
N LEU A 363 4.26 1.69 15.38
CA LEU A 363 3.16 2.47 15.94
C LEU A 363 1.83 1.71 15.86
N SER A 364 0.95 1.87 16.86
CA SER A 364 -0.34 1.18 16.89
C SER A 364 -1.31 1.74 15.82
N GLU A 365 -2.41 1.01 15.56
CA GLU A 365 -3.48 1.51 14.68
C GLU A 365 -4.03 2.86 15.15
N ARG A 366 -4.30 3.00 16.46
CA ARG A 366 -4.82 4.24 17.04
C ARG A 366 -3.88 5.42 16.83
N HIS A 367 -2.57 5.21 16.99
CA HIS A 367 -1.59 6.28 16.75
C HIS A 367 -1.65 6.80 15.31
N ILE A 368 -1.74 5.89 14.35
CA ILE A 368 -1.85 6.24 12.92
C ILE A 368 -3.21 6.89 12.63
N TYR A 369 -4.30 6.45 13.25
CA TYR A 369 -5.62 7.08 13.12
C TYR A 369 -5.61 8.53 13.60
N VAL A 370 -5.13 8.78 14.83
CA VAL A 370 -5.05 10.12 15.42
C VAL A 370 -4.15 11.03 14.58
N GLY A 371 -2.98 10.53 14.17
CA GLY A 371 -2.08 11.25 13.28
C GLY A 371 -2.70 11.63 11.94
N THR A 372 -3.48 10.71 11.36
CA THR A 372 -4.19 10.93 10.09
C THR A 372 -5.22 12.05 10.20
N ILE A 373 -6.10 12.01 11.21
CA ILE A 373 -7.09 13.08 11.44
C ILE A 373 -6.39 14.41 11.72
N ALA A 374 -5.36 14.42 12.58
CA ALA A 374 -4.60 15.63 12.90
C ALA A 374 -3.99 16.28 11.65
N TYR A 375 -3.39 15.48 10.76
CA TYR A 375 -2.86 15.98 9.50
C TYR A 375 -3.94 16.58 8.60
N MET A 376 -5.08 15.91 8.43
CA MET A 376 -6.17 16.45 7.59
C MET A 376 -6.72 17.77 8.15
N LEU A 377 -6.81 17.91 9.47
CA LEU A 377 -7.22 19.15 10.12
C LEU A 377 -6.20 20.28 9.92
N LEU A 378 -4.92 20.01 10.18
CA LEU A 378 -3.88 21.03 10.30
C LEU A 378 -3.20 21.36 8.97
N ASN A 379 -3.00 20.37 8.11
CA ASN A 379 -2.25 20.52 6.86
C ASN A 379 -3.16 20.59 5.63
N GLU A 380 -4.30 19.89 5.63
CA GLU A 380 -5.28 19.91 4.51
C GLU A 380 -6.48 20.85 4.78
N SER A 381 -6.55 21.49 5.95
CA SER A 381 -7.64 22.41 6.34
C SER A 381 -9.05 21.80 6.27
N HIS A 382 -9.19 20.51 6.56
CA HIS A 382 -10.47 19.80 6.54
C HIS A 382 -11.26 19.95 7.86
N SER A 383 -11.59 21.20 8.25
CA SER A 383 -12.26 21.53 9.53
C SER A 383 -13.64 20.89 9.71
N TYR A 384 -14.34 20.53 8.64
CA TYR A 384 -15.64 19.85 8.69
C TYR A 384 -15.58 18.45 9.33
N LEU A 385 -14.39 17.86 9.49
CA LEU A 385 -14.21 16.62 10.25
C LEU A 385 -14.69 16.76 11.70
N LEU A 386 -14.69 17.98 12.25
CA LEU A 386 -15.17 18.27 13.60
C LEU A 386 -16.69 18.11 13.76
N ILE A 387 -17.46 18.00 12.66
CA ILE A 387 -18.91 17.74 12.72
C ILE A 387 -19.18 16.34 13.30
N GLU A 388 -18.31 15.37 13.03
CA GLU A 388 -18.43 13.99 13.48
C GLU A 388 -17.54 13.71 14.70
N ALA A 389 -16.93 14.75 15.28
CA ALA A 389 -16.13 14.62 16.48
C ALA A 389 -17.00 14.38 17.72
N ALA A 390 -16.49 13.62 18.68
CA ALA A 390 -17.23 13.28 19.90
C ALA A 390 -17.67 14.51 20.72
N GLY A 391 -16.96 15.64 20.59
CA GLY A 391 -17.34 16.91 21.20
C GLY A 391 -17.57 16.81 22.70
N HIS A 392 -18.69 17.35 23.18
CA HIS A 392 -19.09 17.27 24.60
C HIS A 392 -19.54 15.87 25.05
N GLN A 393 -19.76 14.94 24.11
CA GLN A 393 -20.10 13.56 24.42
C GLN A 393 -18.86 12.68 24.65
N ALA A 394 -17.65 13.22 24.42
CA ALA A 394 -16.41 12.51 24.64
C ALA A 394 -16.25 12.11 26.12
N SER A 395 -15.83 10.87 26.34
CA SER A 395 -15.29 10.46 27.65
C SER A 395 -14.12 11.36 28.03
N PRO A 396 -13.86 11.65 29.32
CA PRO A 396 -12.69 12.41 29.76
C PRO A 396 -11.35 11.85 29.27
N GLU A 397 -11.34 10.57 28.91
CA GLU A 397 -10.16 9.88 28.40
C GLU A 397 -9.99 10.07 26.88
N VAL A 398 -10.97 10.54 26.11
CA VAL A 398 -10.89 10.60 24.64
C VAL A 398 -10.82 12.06 24.17
N PRO A 399 -9.97 12.42 23.18
CA PRO A 399 -9.92 13.77 22.65
C PRO A 399 -11.25 14.15 22.00
N SER A 400 -11.85 15.26 22.44
CA SER A 400 -13.17 15.73 21.96
C SER A 400 -13.22 16.11 20.49
N TRP A 401 -12.08 16.38 19.87
CA TRP A 401 -11.96 16.73 18.45
C TRP A 401 -11.87 15.50 17.53
N LEU A 402 -11.69 14.30 18.09
CA LEU A 402 -11.50 13.08 17.33
C LEU A 402 -12.86 12.46 16.96
N PRO A 403 -13.09 12.10 15.69
CA PRO A 403 -14.25 11.30 15.31
C PRO A 403 -14.17 9.89 15.89
N ASP A 404 -15.34 9.34 16.26
CA ASP A 404 -15.44 7.94 16.66
C ASP A 404 -15.13 7.03 15.46
N GLY A 405 -14.18 6.10 15.63
CA GLY A 405 -13.84 5.15 14.58
C GLY A 405 -12.40 4.66 14.60
N ASN A 406 -11.97 4.17 13.44
CA ASN A 406 -10.63 3.65 13.20
C ASN A 406 -10.23 3.84 11.72
N LEU A 407 -9.06 3.34 11.33
CA LEU A 407 -8.56 3.53 9.96
C LEU A 407 -9.44 2.86 8.90
N SER A 408 -10.12 1.77 9.25
CA SER A 408 -11.00 1.06 8.33
C SER A 408 -12.32 1.77 8.08
N SER A 409 -12.77 2.64 9.00
CA SER A 409 -14.03 3.39 8.88
C SER A 409 -13.88 4.78 8.24
N LEU A 410 -12.65 5.28 8.05
CA LEU A 410 -12.38 6.63 7.54
C LEU A 410 -13.05 6.93 6.20
N GLY A 411 -12.97 6.00 5.23
CA GLY A 411 -13.58 6.21 3.92
C GLY A 411 -15.10 6.39 3.99
N ALA A 412 -15.77 5.59 4.81
CA ALA A 412 -17.22 5.68 5.03
C ALA A 412 -17.62 6.98 5.74
N LEU A 413 -16.84 7.39 6.75
CA LEU A 413 -17.02 8.68 7.44
C LEU A 413 -16.99 9.84 6.44
N PHE A 414 -16.02 9.85 5.53
CA PHE A 414 -15.89 10.91 4.53
C PHE A 414 -17.01 10.88 3.49
N GLN A 415 -17.49 9.70 3.10
CA GLN A 415 -18.65 9.59 2.23
C GLN A 415 -19.90 10.23 2.87
N ILE A 416 -20.12 10.01 4.17
CA ILE A 416 -21.22 10.64 4.93
C ILE A 416 -21.08 12.16 4.91
N LEU A 417 -19.89 12.68 5.25
CA LEU A 417 -19.60 14.11 5.27
C LEU A 417 -19.74 14.77 3.89
N SER A 418 -19.30 14.08 2.83
CA SER A 418 -19.43 14.56 1.45
C SER A 418 -20.89 14.61 0.99
N ASN A 419 -21.69 13.60 1.33
CA ASN A 419 -23.14 13.59 1.06
C ASN A 419 -23.88 14.69 1.83
N PHE A 420 -23.46 14.98 3.07
CA PHE A 420 -24.01 16.07 3.86
C PHE A 420 -23.71 17.42 3.19
N ARG A 421 -22.46 17.64 2.78
CA ARG A 421 -22.04 18.86 2.07
C ARG A 421 -22.78 19.05 0.74
N SER A 422 -22.92 18.00 -0.07
CA SER A 422 -23.65 18.11 -1.35
C SER A 422 -25.11 18.52 -1.15
N ARG A 423 -25.74 18.09 -0.03
CA ARG A 423 -27.10 18.52 0.32
C ARG A 423 -27.15 20.00 0.66
N LEU A 424 -26.19 20.51 1.44
CA LEU A 424 -26.06 21.93 1.75
C LEU A 424 -25.86 22.77 0.48
N ASP A 425 -24.97 22.34 -0.42
CA ASP A 425 -24.66 23.07 -1.67
C ASP A 425 -25.82 23.02 -2.69
N SER A 426 -26.65 21.97 -2.68
CA SER A 426 -27.78 21.79 -3.62
C SER A 426 -29.02 22.66 -3.36
N GLY A 427 -29.00 23.53 -2.34
CA GLY A 427 -29.96 24.64 -2.23
C GLY A 427 -31.43 24.27 -1.96
N ARG A 428 -31.75 23.05 -1.49
CA ARG A 428 -33.11 22.76 -1.00
C ARG A 428 -33.41 23.35 0.38
N GLU A 429 -32.38 23.81 1.09
CA GLU A 429 -32.51 24.62 2.30
C GLU A 429 -31.39 25.68 2.33
N ALA A 430 -31.35 26.59 1.36
CA ALA A 430 -30.37 27.68 1.32
C ALA A 430 -30.42 28.63 2.55
N VAL A 431 -31.39 28.44 3.44
CA VAL A 431 -31.52 29.13 4.73
C VAL A 431 -30.84 28.35 5.87
N ALA A 432 -30.60 27.04 5.71
CA ALA A 432 -30.06 26.18 6.76
C ALA A 432 -28.53 26.27 6.95
N GLY A 433 -27.76 26.64 5.92
CA GLY A 433 -26.29 26.73 6.05
C GLY A 433 -25.80 27.84 6.98
N VAL A 434 -26.53 28.96 7.03
CA VAL A 434 -26.28 30.06 7.99
C VAL A 434 -26.92 29.72 9.34
N ASN A 435 -28.10 29.11 9.34
CA ASN A 435 -28.76 28.68 10.58
C ASN A 435 -28.03 27.53 11.29
N PHE A 436 -27.28 26.67 10.60
CA PHE A 436 -26.55 25.57 11.21
C PHE A 436 -25.40 26.05 12.09
N TRP A 437 -24.63 27.05 11.64
CA TRP A 437 -23.58 27.66 12.48
C TRP A 437 -24.17 28.43 13.65
N VAL A 438 -25.33 29.07 13.46
CA VAL A 438 -26.08 29.74 14.54
C VAL A 438 -26.64 28.72 15.53
N GLU A 439 -27.27 27.62 15.08
CA GLU A 439 -27.78 26.54 15.92
C GLU A 439 -26.65 25.78 16.63
N MET A 440 -25.49 25.56 15.99
CA MET A 440 -24.30 24.99 16.63
C MET A 440 -23.75 25.88 17.75
N LEU A 441 -23.77 27.20 17.55
CA LEU A 441 -23.36 28.19 18.56
C LEU A 441 -24.43 28.33 19.66
N GLU A 442 -25.71 28.15 19.36
CA GLU A 442 -26.81 28.14 20.33
C GLU A 442 -26.86 26.85 21.17
N LEU A 443 -26.50 25.71 20.58
CA LEU A 443 -26.40 24.40 21.25
C LEU A 443 -25.11 24.26 22.08
N ASN A 444 -24.08 25.06 21.76
CA ASN A 444 -22.80 25.05 22.45
C ASN A 444 -22.36 26.49 22.84
N PRO A 445 -23.06 27.13 23.79
CA PRO A 445 -22.81 28.53 24.17
C PRO A 445 -21.41 28.79 24.74
N ASP A 446 -20.67 27.73 25.11
CA ASP A 446 -19.29 27.81 25.60
C ASP A 446 -18.22 27.85 24.48
N TRP A 447 -18.62 27.78 23.19
CA TRP A 447 -17.72 27.86 22.02
C TRP A 447 -17.23 29.28 21.71
N GLU A 448 -17.21 30.16 22.71
CA GLU A 448 -16.82 31.58 22.59
C GLU A 448 -15.30 31.82 22.41
N MET A 449 -14.45 30.80 22.24
CA MET A 449 -13.02 30.99 22.06
C MET A 449 -12.40 30.17 20.91
N LEU A 450 -12.40 30.77 19.71
CA LEU A 450 -11.20 30.88 18.87
C LEU A 450 -11.30 32.01 17.82
N LEU A 451 -11.93 33.13 18.20
CA LEU A 451 -11.76 34.42 17.51
C LEU A 451 -11.43 35.50 18.54
N LEU A 452 -10.20 35.47 19.06
CA LEU A 452 -9.57 36.63 19.71
C LEU A 452 -8.09 36.63 19.30
N ALA A 453 -7.47 37.73 18.88
CA ALA A 453 -7.96 39.09 18.70
C ALA A 453 -6.87 39.93 18.03
N HIS A 454 -7.23 41.07 17.45
CA HIS A 454 -6.50 42.28 17.82
C HIS A 454 -7.44 43.48 17.86
N ASN A 455 -7.98 43.78 19.05
CA ASN A 455 -8.45 45.13 19.36
C ASN A 455 -7.25 45.91 19.87
N GLY A 456 -6.62 46.65 18.96
CA GLY A 456 -5.72 47.72 19.33
C GLY A 456 -6.52 48.84 20.01
N GLU A 457 -6.05 49.26 21.17
CA GLU A 457 -6.56 50.39 21.93
C GLU A 457 -6.66 51.66 21.07
N ASN A 458 -7.86 52.25 20.98
CA ASN A 458 -8.06 53.70 21.15
C ASN A 458 -9.55 54.08 21.09
N GLN A 459 -10.02 54.61 22.23
CA GLN A 459 -10.99 55.69 22.45
C GLN A 459 -12.18 55.93 21.49
N ASP A 460 -13.36 56.02 22.13
CA ASP A 460 -14.56 56.81 21.81
C ASP A 460 -15.23 56.64 20.43
N TYR A 461 -16.48 56.15 20.40
CA TYR A 461 -17.65 56.89 19.88
C TYR A 461 -18.96 56.09 20.11
N ARG A 462 -20.04 56.85 20.36
CA ARG A 462 -21.41 56.38 20.61
C ARG A 462 -22.15 55.97 19.32
N HIS A 463 -23.17 55.12 19.52
CA HIS A 463 -24.41 54.92 18.74
C HIS A 463 -24.47 53.90 17.57
N SER A 464 -25.28 52.86 17.83
CA SER A 464 -26.39 52.24 17.06
C SER A 464 -26.31 51.95 15.55
N HIS A 465 -26.77 50.72 15.28
CA HIS A 465 -27.40 50.16 14.07
C HIS A 465 -26.52 49.68 12.90
N ASP A 466 -26.66 48.37 12.69
CA ASP A 466 -26.75 47.59 11.45
C ASP A 466 -25.64 47.65 10.41
N GLN A 467 -25.35 46.45 9.90
CA GLN A 467 -24.44 46.06 8.82
C GLN A 467 -22.99 45.74 9.22
N LEU A 468 -22.76 44.45 9.56
CA LEU A 468 -21.45 43.82 9.42
C LEU A 468 -21.38 43.13 8.05
N VAL A 469 -20.92 43.89 7.06
CA VAL A 469 -20.28 43.36 5.85
C VAL A 469 -18.79 43.23 6.19
N GLY A 470 -18.25 42.02 6.15
CA GLY A 470 -16.83 41.76 6.46
C GLY A 470 -16.25 40.65 5.60
N SER A 471 -15.34 41.02 4.70
CA SER A 471 -14.58 40.15 3.79
C SER A 471 -13.64 39.21 4.53
N ILE A 472 -13.56 37.95 4.09
CA ILE A 472 -12.60 36.95 4.58
C ILE A 472 -11.26 37.16 3.87
N ASN A 473 -10.19 37.34 4.65
CA ASN A 473 -8.81 37.37 4.17
C ASN A 473 -8.14 36.01 4.47
N PRO A 474 -7.57 35.28 3.48
CA PRO A 474 -7.26 33.85 3.60
C PRO A 474 -5.82 33.57 4.05
N THR A 475 -5.29 34.30 5.03
CA THR A 475 -3.93 34.04 5.52
C THR A 475 -3.86 34.23 7.03
N THR A 476 -3.25 33.24 7.70
CA THR A 476 -2.82 33.19 9.11
C THR A 476 -3.91 33.00 10.17
N SER A 477 -4.17 31.73 10.51
CA SER A 477 -4.55 31.32 11.87
C SER A 477 -3.95 29.95 12.16
N ALA A 478 -2.87 29.91 12.93
CA ALA A 478 -2.27 28.66 13.41
C ALA A 478 -3.16 28.07 14.51
N LEU A 479 -3.82 26.94 14.22
CA LEU A 479 -4.57 26.17 15.21
C LEU A 479 -3.56 25.50 16.15
N THR A 480 -3.45 26.02 17.38
CA THR A 480 -2.68 25.35 18.44
C THR A 480 -3.64 24.44 19.19
N LEU A 481 -3.79 23.19 18.72
CA LEU A 481 -4.57 22.17 19.42
C LEU A 481 -3.80 21.79 20.70
N ARG A 482 -4.28 22.23 21.87
CA ARG A 482 -3.82 21.67 23.14
C ARG A 482 -4.44 20.28 23.29
N LEU A 483 -3.63 19.27 23.03
CA LEU A 483 -3.89 17.89 23.44
C LEU A 483 -3.74 17.86 24.97
N SER A 484 -4.85 18.03 25.69
CA SER A 484 -4.93 17.78 27.14
C SER A 484 -5.10 16.31 27.42
#